data_AF-A0A4Y2R2K5-F1
#
_entry.id   AF-A0A4Y2R2K5-F1
#
_cell.length_a   1.000
_cell.length_b   1.000
_cell.length_c   1.000
_cell.angle_alpha   90.00
_cell.angle_beta   90.00
_cell.angle_gamma   90.00
#
_symmetry.space_group_name_H-M   'P 1'
#
loop_
_entity.id
_entity.type
_entity.pdbx_description
1 polymer ?
#
loop_
_entity_poly.entity_id
_entity_poly.type
_entity_poly.pdbx_seq_one_letter_code
_entity_poly.pdbx_strand_id
1 'polypeptide(L)'
;ASLRFSMIQSNRLSDVPSLPARSCGPPGDIEHGLREGDTFTFTSRVTYNCSEGFEIIGRPYRYCQSNGQWSGQLPECRRKHNF
;
A
#
# COMPACT_ATOMS: atom_id res chain seq x y z
N ALA A 1 23.89 44.08 -33.87
CA ALA A 1 24.41 43.13 -32.86
C ALA A 1 23.26 42.22 -32.43
N SER A 2 23.43 40.90 -32.49
CA SER A 2 22.35 39.91 -32.33
C SER A 2 21.64 40.01 -30.98
N LEU A 3 20.32 40.15 -31.02
CA LEU A 3 19.43 39.93 -29.88
C LEU A 3 19.42 38.44 -29.56
N ARG A 4 19.89 38.04 -28.37
CA ARG A 4 19.68 36.69 -27.85
C ARG A 4 18.51 36.72 -26.87
N PHE A 5 17.35 36.31 -27.35
CA PHE A 5 16.26 35.83 -26.51
C PHE A 5 16.58 34.39 -26.07
N SER A 6 16.70 34.16 -24.76
CA SER A 6 16.67 32.82 -24.16
C SER A 6 15.86 32.93 -22.87
N MET A 7 14.53 32.78 -22.93
CA MET A 7 13.80 31.53 -22.66
C MET A 7 14.02 31.04 -21.22
N ILE A 8 13.03 31.41 -20.37
CA ILE A 8 12.59 30.82 -19.09
C ILE A 8 13.65 30.41 -18.06
N GLN A 9 13.60 31.05 -16.88
CA GLN A 9 14.17 30.46 -15.66
C GLN A 9 13.58 29.05 -15.52
N SER A 10 14.43 28.05 -15.69
CA SER A 10 14.12 26.64 -15.51
C SER A 10 13.32 26.48 -14.21
N ASN A 11 12.03 26.19 -14.33
CA ASN A 11 11.25 25.67 -13.23
C ASN A 11 11.77 24.26 -12.96
N ARG A 12 12.82 24.16 -12.15
CA ARG A 12 13.48 22.91 -11.83
C ARG A 12 12.53 22.14 -10.93
N LEU A 13 11.91 21.10 -11.47
CA LEU A 13 11.01 20.16 -10.77
C LEU A 13 11.73 19.32 -9.68
N SER A 14 12.86 19.81 -9.17
CA SER A 14 13.78 19.12 -8.26
C SER A 14 13.76 19.68 -6.84
N ASP A 15 13.10 20.82 -6.62
CA ASP A 15 13.00 21.49 -5.31
C ASP A 15 11.61 21.31 -4.67
N VAL A 16 10.85 20.30 -5.10
CA VAL A 16 9.68 19.83 -4.35
C VAL A 16 10.22 18.92 -3.25
N PRO A 17 10.10 19.28 -1.95
CA PRO A 17 10.43 18.36 -0.88
C PRO A 17 9.60 17.11 -1.08
N SER A 18 10.25 15.97 -1.34
CA SER A 18 9.58 14.68 -1.33
C SER A 18 9.09 14.47 0.11
N LEU A 19 7.83 14.83 0.37
CA LEU A 19 7.19 14.57 1.64
C LEU A 19 7.43 13.08 1.97
N PRO A 20 7.95 12.75 3.16
CA PRO A 20 8.16 11.36 3.52
C PRO A 20 6.82 10.64 3.37
N ALA A 21 6.82 9.57 2.58
CA ALA A 21 5.59 8.84 2.29
C ALA A 21 4.97 8.39 3.61
N ARG A 22 3.71 8.78 3.87
CA ARG A 22 3.05 8.49 5.13
C ARG A 22 2.95 6.97 5.29
N SER A 23 3.52 6.45 6.38
CA SER A 23 3.46 5.03 6.72
C SER A 23 2.17 4.71 7.46
N CYS A 24 1.56 3.58 7.12
CA CYS A 24 0.44 2.98 7.85
C CYS A 24 0.89 2.03 8.97
N GLY A 25 2.19 1.74 9.07
CA GLY A 25 2.73 0.73 9.98
C GLY A 25 2.38 -0.70 9.57
N PRO A 26 2.76 -1.70 10.38
CA PRO A 26 2.44 -3.10 10.09
C PRO A 26 0.92 -3.33 10.00
N PRO A 27 0.43 -3.97 8.92
CA PRO A 27 -1.01 -4.14 8.66
C PRO A 27 -1.71 -5.21 9.51
N GLY A 28 -0.96 -5.93 10.34
CA GLY A 28 -1.42 -7.10 11.09
C GLY A 28 -1.29 -8.40 10.30
N ASP A 29 -1.17 -9.50 11.04
CA ASP A 29 -1.11 -10.88 10.55
C ASP A 29 -2.44 -11.59 10.81
N ILE A 30 -2.79 -12.55 9.96
CA ILE A 30 -4.00 -13.35 10.09
C ILE A 30 -3.66 -14.74 10.62
N GLU A 31 -4.52 -15.31 11.47
CA GLU A 31 -4.39 -16.69 11.88
C GLU A 31 -4.71 -17.63 10.70
N HIS A 32 -4.02 -18.77 10.64
CA HIS A 32 -4.19 -19.76 9.57
C HIS A 32 -4.03 -19.19 8.15
N GLY A 33 -3.17 -18.19 8.00
CA GLY A 33 -2.87 -17.58 6.72
C GLY A 33 -1.54 -16.83 6.73
N LEU A 34 -1.27 -16.15 5.62
CA LEU A 34 -0.04 -15.46 5.33
C LEU A 34 -0.35 -14.10 4.72
N ARG A 35 0.49 -13.10 5.01
CA ARG A 35 0.46 -11.79 4.37
C ARG A 35 1.60 -11.68 3.35
N GLU A 36 1.27 -11.18 2.19
CA GLU A 36 2.20 -10.81 1.13
C GLU A 36 2.31 -9.27 1.03
N GLY A 37 3.55 -8.79 1.02
CA GLY A 37 3.90 -7.37 0.96
C GLY A 37 4.62 -6.88 2.22
N ASP A 38 5.68 -6.13 2.00
CA ASP A 38 6.64 -5.62 2.99
C ASP A 38 6.72 -4.08 3.03
N THR A 39 6.06 -3.41 2.09
CA THR A 39 6.00 -1.95 2.01
C THR A 39 4.70 -1.44 2.62
N PHE A 40 4.81 -0.48 3.55
CA PHE A 40 3.68 0.01 4.37
C PHE A 40 3.39 1.50 4.19
N THR A 41 3.82 2.11 3.08
CA THR A 41 3.64 3.53 2.78
C THR A 41 2.40 3.79 1.95
N PHE A 42 1.93 5.04 1.88
CA PHE A 42 0.78 5.46 1.08
C PHE A 42 0.78 4.81 -0.32
N THR A 43 -0.37 4.32 -0.76
CA THR A 43 -0.61 3.54 -2.00
C THR A 43 -0.10 2.09 -2.01
N SER A 44 0.70 1.68 -1.02
CA SER A 44 1.14 0.28 -0.90
C SER A 44 -0.06 -0.64 -0.68
N ARG A 45 -0.01 -1.84 -1.26
CA ARG A 45 -1.03 -2.89 -1.11
C ARG A 45 -0.41 -4.12 -0.49
N VAL A 46 -1.08 -4.67 0.51
CA VAL A 46 -0.78 -6.00 1.06
C VAL A 46 -1.91 -6.95 0.72
N THR A 47 -1.56 -8.21 0.46
CA THR A 47 -2.51 -9.27 0.11
C THR A 47 -2.46 -10.36 1.18
N TYR A 48 -3.58 -11.00 1.44
CA TYR A 48 -3.73 -12.04 2.45
C TYR A 48 -4.20 -13.33 1.80
N ASN A 49 -3.58 -14.43 2.18
CA ASN A 49 -3.94 -15.75 1.70
C ASN A 49 -4.10 -16.74 2.86
N CYS A 50 -5.09 -17.61 2.78
CA CYS A 50 -5.31 -18.63 3.82
C CYS A 50 -4.52 -19.91 3.52
N SER A 51 -4.11 -20.59 4.58
CA SER A 51 -3.50 -21.91 4.51
C SER A 51 -4.47 -22.95 3.92
N GLU A 52 -3.92 -24.09 3.52
CA GLU A 52 -4.71 -25.21 3.02
C GLU A 52 -5.81 -25.63 4.02
N GLY A 53 -7.00 -25.96 3.51
CA GLY A 53 -8.17 -26.28 4.32
C GLY A 53 -8.95 -25.06 4.87
N PHE A 54 -8.48 -23.84 4.64
CA PHE A 54 -9.17 -22.59 5.02
C PHE A 54 -9.57 -21.77 3.79
N GLU A 55 -10.59 -20.93 3.96
CA GLU A 55 -11.09 -19.94 3.01
C GLU A 55 -11.06 -18.53 3.62
N ILE A 56 -10.84 -17.52 2.78
CA ILE A 56 -10.77 -16.13 3.23
C ILE A 56 -12.17 -15.52 3.35
N ILE A 57 -12.42 -14.85 4.47
CA ILE A 57 -13.64 -14.13 4.78
C ILE A 57 -13.32 -12.64 4.83
N GLY A 58 -13.99 -11.86 3.97
CA GLY A 58 -13.74 -10.43 3.80
C GLY A 58 -12.89 -10.12 2.57
N ARG A 59 -12.21 -8.96 2.57
CA ARG A 59 -11.36 -8.53 1.44
C ARG A 59 -9.96 -9.15 1.56
N PRO A 60 -9.44 -9.83 0.53
CA PRO A 60 -8.13 -10.50 0.59
C PRO A 60 -6.96 -9.52 0.46
N TYR A 61 -7.20 -8.21 0.53
CA TYR A 61 -6.15 -7.20 0.43
C TYR A 61 -6.52 -5.93 1.20
N ARG A 62 -5.50 -5.18 1.57
CA ARG A 62 -5.62 -3.84 2.16
C ARG A 62 -4.61 -2.92 1.51
N TYR A 63 -4.95 -1.63 1.38
CA TYR A 63 -4.04 -0.60 0.89
C TYR A 63 -3.85 0.50 1.92
N CYS A 64 -2.66 1.10 1.93
CA CYS A 64 -2.33 2.19 2.83
C CYS A 64 -2.92 3.50 2.29
N GLN A 65 -3.81 4.11 3.06
CA GLN A 65 -4.52 5.34 2.68
C GLN A 65 -3.70 6.59 3.03
N SER A 66 -4.09 7.74 2.46
CA SER A 66 -3.42 9.02 2.67
C SER A 66 -3.48 9.50 4.13
N ASN A 67 -4.47 9.02 4.88
CA ASN A 67 -4.59 9.26 6.32
C ASN A 67 -3.65 8.40 7.17
N GLY A 68 -2.82 7.52 6.59
CA GLY A 68 -1.89 6.68 7.33
C GLY A 68 -2.59 5.51 8.04
N GLN A 69 -3.76 5.09 7.55
CA GLN A 69 -4.46 3.91 8.00
C GLN A 69 -4.67 2.91 6.86
N TRP A 70 -4.59 1.63 7.18
CA TRP A 70 -4.94 0.57 6.24
C TRP A 70 -6.42 0.58 5.92
N SER A 71 -6.76 0.34 4.66
CA SER A 71 -8.15 0.24 4.20
C SER A 71 -8.88 -0.94 4.86
N GLY A 72 -10.12 -0.73 5.30
CA GLY A 72 -10.98 -1.80 5.78
C GLY A 72 -10.45 -2.52 7.04
N GLN A 73 -10.99 -3.69 7.31
CA GLN A 73 -10.61 -4.55 8.44
C GLN A 73 -9.67 -5.67 7.99
N LEU A 74 -9.03 -6.30 8.97
CA LEU A 74 -8.23 -7.50 8.74
C LEU A 74 -9.16 -8.65 8.31
N PRO A 75 -8.84 -9.41 7.24
CA PRO A 75 -9.64 -10.56 6.85
C PRO A 75 -9.45 -11.72 7.83
N GLU A 76 -10.37 -12.68 7.79
CA GLU A 76 -10.33 -13.89 8.61
C GLU A 76 -10.19 -15.13 7.75
N CYS A 77 -9.47 -16.14 8.24
CA CYS A 77 -9.43 -17.46 7.60
C CYS A 77 -10.36 -18.41 8.35
N ARG A 78 -11.36 -18.95 7.66
CA ARG A 78 -12.31 -19.92 8.21
C ARG A 78 -12.11 -21.28 7.58
N ARG A 79 -12.29 -22.36 8.36
CA ARG A 79 -12.18 -23.73 7.84
C ARG A 79 -13.22 -23.97 6.75
N LYS A 80 -12.81 -24.59 5.64
CA LYS A 80 -13.71 -25.06 4.59
C LYS A 80 -14.53 -26.23 5.12
N HIS A 81 -15.86 -26.11 5.10
CA HIS A 81 -16.79 -27.15 5.58
C HIS A 81 -17.06 -28.25 4.54
N ASN A 82 -16.04 -28.68 3.80
CA ASN A 82 -16.18 -29.71 2.76
C ASN A 82 -15.29 -30.91 3.08
N PHE A 83 -15.82 -31.81 3.91
CA PHE A 83 -15.44 -33.22 4.03
C PHE A 83 -16.70 -34.05 4.25
#